data_AF-A0A9P0KNZ4-F1
#
_entry.id   AF-A0A9P0KNZ4-F1
#
_cell.length_a   1.000
_cell.length_b   1.000
_cell.length_c   1.000
_cell.angle_alpha   90.00
_cell.angle_beta   90.00
_cell.angle_gamma   90.00
#
_symmetry.space_group_name_H-M   'P 1'
#
loop_
_entity.id
_entity.type
_entity.pdbx_description
1 polymer ?
#
loop_
_entity_poly.entity_id
_entity_poly.type
_entity_poly.pdbx_seq_one_letter_code
_entity_poly.pdbx_strand_id
1 'polypeptide(L)'
;MQPSARVYCNRISLVLDILPLLSIIILPPFRPVSLHLYTKDEKESMLKVVNVMIDYNLNYVQERTQDGVYVYNLEPNIEELVVFDNQNKRRALSYSNKQLISREIELEKLRRCETAKAGDPAKPKMTDRSEKREKQTKDGENQLPNHLQKLQVKKVDVSKTVSVFLLIFVLYSL
;
A
#
# COMPACT_ATOMS: atom_id res chain seq x y z
N MET A 1 -4.82 5.42 -19.50
CA MET A 1 -5.60 6.10 -20.58
C MET A 1 -5.47 5.34 -21.89
N GLN A 2 -6.58 4.97 -22.54
CA GLN A 2 -6.58 4.24 -23.81
C GLN A 2 -5.95 5.09 -24.94
N PRO A 3 -5.23 4.49 -25.91
CA PRO A 3 -4.62 5.23 -27.03
C PRO A 3 -5.61 6.09 -27.83
N SER A 4 -6.83 5.62 -28.02
CA SER A 4 -7.89 6.31 -28.76
C SER A 4 -8.34 7.62 -28.10
N ALA A 5 -8.40 7.67 -26.77
CA ALA A 5 -8.80 8.87 -26.03
C ALA A 5 -7.74 9.99 -26.12
N ARG A 6 -6.45 9.64 -26.29
CA ARG A 6 -5.35 10.61 -26.32
C ARG A 6 -5.41 11.55 -27.52
N VAL A 7 -5.98 11.10 -28.64
CA VAL A 7 -6.10 11.89 -29.87
C VAL A 7 -7.04 13.08 -29.70
N TYR A 8 -8.05 12.96 -28.84
CA TYR A 8 -9.05 14.01 -28.61
C TYR A 8 -8.70 14.97 -27.46
N CYS A 9 -7.58 14.76 -26.77
CA CYS A 9 -7.20 15.57 -25.62
C CYS A 9 -6.13 16.60 -26.01
N ASN A 10 -6.54 17.87 -26.11
CA ASN A 10 -5.59 18.98 -26.17
C ASN A 10 -4.84 19.08 -24.84
N ARG A 11 -3.51 19.21 -24.90
CA ARG A 11 -2.63 19.31 -23.71
C ARG A 11 -3.04 20.47 -22.80
N ILE A 12 -3.39 21.62 -23.36
CA ILE A 12 -3.75 22.81 -22.57
C ILE A 12 -5.06 22.56 -21.82
N SER A 13 -6.07 21.99 -22.48
CA SER A 13 -7.35 21.61 -21.85
C SER A 13 -7.16 20.56 -20.75
N LEU A 14 -6.25 19.59 -20.94
CA LEU A 14 -5.93 18.63 -19.86
C LEU A 14 -5.37 19.33 -18.61
N VAL A 15 -4.49 20.30 -18.79
CA VAL A 15 -3.87 21.01 -17.66
C VAL A 15 -4.85 21.96 -16.98
N LEU A 16 -5.65 22.70 -17.75
CA LEU A 16 -6.54 23.73 -17.21
C LEU A 16 -7.88 23.20 -16.72
N ASP A 17 -8.44 22.18 -17.39
CA ASP A 17 -9.78 21.67 -17.07
C ASP A 17 -9.71 20.42 -16.18
N ILE A 18 -8.82 19.47 -16.52
CA ILE A 18 -8.78 18.17 -15.84
C ILE A 18 -7.96 18.21 -14.56
N LEU A 19 -6.77 18.84 -14.58
CA LEU A 19 -5.86 18.83 -13.43
C LEU A 19 -6.45 19.49 -12.17
N PRO A 20 -7.17 20.64 -12.27
CA PRO A 20 -7.78 21.25 -11.10
C PRO A 20 -8.92 20.42 -10.50
N LEU A 21 -9.67 19.73 -11.35
CA LEU A 21 -10.72 18.80 -10.91
C LEU A 21 -10.12 17.57 -10.25
N LEU A 22 -9.05 17.02 -10.83
CA LEU A 22 -8.32 15.88 -10.27
C LEU A 22 -7.78 16.20 -8.88
N SER A 23 -7.19 17.38 -8.70
CA SER A 23 -6.72 17.88 -7.40
C SER A 23 -7.84 17.91 -6.35
N ILE A 24 -9.07 18.25 -6.72
CA ILE A 24 -10.22 18.25 -5.79
C ILE A 24 -10.67 16.82 -5.47
N ILE A 25 -10.71 15.93 -6.47
CA ILE A 25 -11.16 14.54 -6.32
C ILE A 25 -10.24 13.75 -5.38
N ILE A 26 -8.93 13.96 -5.44
CA ILE A 26 -7.96 13.27 -4.57
C ILE A 26 -7.95 13.80 -3.13
N LEU A 27 -8.69 14.88 -2.83
CA LEU A 27 -8.79 15.52 -1.52
C LEU A 27 -10.19 15.38 -0.87
N PRO A 28 -10.73 14.16 -0.71
CA PRO A 28 -12.02 13.97 -0.06
C PRO A 28 -11.94 14.30 1.45
N PRO A 29 -13.07 14.63 2.09
CA PRO A 29 -13.13 14.91 3.52
C PRO A 29 -13.03 13.62 4.35
N PHE A 30 -11.83 13.07 4.51
CA PHE A 30 -11.60 11.93 5.39
C PHE A 30 -11.34 12.36 6.83
N ARG A 31 -12.06 11.73 7.77
CA ARG A 31 -11.78 11.88 9.20
C ARG A 31 -10.42 11.24 9.51
N PRO A 32 -9.59 11.87 10.35
CA PRO A 32 -8.29 11.33 10.75
C PRO A 32 -8.47 10.23 11.81
N VAL A 33 -9.19 9.16 11.45
CA VAL A 33 -9.42 7.98 12.29
C VAL A 33 -8.85 6.75 11.56
N SER A 34 -8.62 5.67 12.30
CA SER A 34 -8.15 4.43 11.67
C SER A 34 -9.21 3.85 10.71
N LEU A 35 -8.78 3.16 9.65
CA LEU A 35 -9.67 2.54 8.66
C LEU A 35 -10.73 1.60 9.25
N HIS A 36 -10.47 1.04 10.45
CA HIS A 36 -11.41 0.15 11.11
C HIS A 36 -12.71 0.86 11.51
N LEU A 37 -12.64 2.17 11.79
CA LEU A 37 -13.80 2.99 12.18
C LEU A 37 -14.50 3.63 10.98
N TYR A 38 -14.00 3.41 9.75
CA TYR A 38 -14.64 3.97 8.57
C TYR A 38 -15.96 3.26 8.30
N THR A 39 -16.97 4.06 8.00
CA THR A 39 -18.24 3.60 7.43
C THR A 39 -18.02 2.95 6.06
N LYS A 40 -19.02 2.20 5.57
CA LYS A 40 -18.93 1.56 4.25
C LYS A 40 -18.71 2.59 3.14
N ASP A 41 -19.40 3.72 3.21
CA ASP A 41 -19.34 4.79 2.23
C ASP A 41 -17.97 5.51 2.24
N GLU A 42 -17.38 5.72 3.44
CA GLU A 42 -16.02 6.27 3.58
C GLU A 42 -14.98 5.32 2.96
N LYS A 43 -15.13 4.01 3.17
CA LYS A 43 -14.24 3.00 2.55
C LYS A 43 -14.39 2.98 1.03
N GLU A 44 -15.60 3.05 0.51
CA GLU A 44 -15.83 3.11 -0.93
C GLU A 44 -15.22 4.38 -1.54
N SER A 45 -15.36 5.52 -0.86
CA SER A 45 -14.74 6.79 -1.27
C SER A 45 -13.21 6.70 -1.28
N MET A 46 -12.62 6.03 -0.29
CA MET A 46 -11.17 5.74 -0.26
C MET A 46 -10.74 4.92 -1.47
N LEU A 47 -11.45 3.83 -1.76
CA LEU A 47 -11.15 2.98 -2.91
C LEU A 47 -11.26 3.75 -4.24
N LYS A 48 -12.26 4.64 -4.38
CA LYS A 48 -12.40 5.50 -5.55
C LYS A 48 -11.18 6.40 -5.73
N VAL A 49 -10.73 7.07 -4.66
CA VAL A 49 -9.54 7.93 -4.71
C VAL A 49 -8.29 7.13 -5.06
N VAL A 50 -8.08 5.97 -4.44
CA VAL A 50 -6.93 5.10 -4.72
C VAL A 50 -6.92 4.66 -6.18
N ASN A 51 -8.07 4.24 -6.72
CA ASN A 51 -8.18 3.85 -8.12
C ASN A 51 -7.86 5.01 -9.07
N VAL A 52 -8.42 6.20 -8.81
CA VAL A 52 -8.14 7.41 -9.60
C VAL A 52 -6.66 7.75 -9.55
N MET A 53 -6.04 7.73 -8.36
CA MET A 53 -4.61 7.99 -8.22
C MET A 53 -3.77 6.98 -8.98
N ILE A 54 -4.10 5.69 -8.96
CA ILE A 54 -3.40 4.68 -9.76
C ILE A 54 -3.57 4.93 -11.27
N ASP A 55 -4.77 5.27 -11.73
CA ASP A 55 -5.08 5.46 -13.15
C ASP A 55 -4.34 6.67 -13.77
N TYR A 56 -4.09 7.70 -12.95
CA TYR A 56 -3.28 8.87 -13.30
C TYR A 56 -1.81 8.77 -12.85
N ASN A 57 -1.41 7.62 -12.29
CA ASN A 57 -0.08 7.36 -11.76
C ASN A 57 0.40 8.42 -10.75
N LEU A 58 -0.48 8.78 -9.82
CA LEU A 58 -0.21 9.65 -8.69
C LEU A 58 0.12 8.81 -7.45
N ASN A 59 1.08 9.24 -6.64
CA ASN A 59 1.38 8.64 -5.35
C ASN A 59 1.84 9.67 -4.33
N TYR A 60 1.60 9.41 -3.03
CA TYR A 60 2.21 10.19 -1.96
C TYR A 60 3.53 9.54 -1.54
N VAL A 61 4.62 10.27 -1.68
CA VAL A 61 5.98 9.83 -1.31
C VAL A 61 6.42 10.57 -0.05
N GLN A 62 7.02 9.83 0.88
CA GLN A 62 7.58 10.40 2.09
C GLN A 62 8.97 10.98 1.78
N GLU A 63 9.08 12.30 1.87
CA GLU A 63 10.34 13.02 1.63
C GLU A 63 10.82 13.66 2.93
N ARG A 64 12.14 13.75 3.10
CA ARG A 64 12.75 14.45 4.22
C ARG A 64 13.09 15.87 3.78
N THR A 65 12.43 16.85 4.41
CA THR A 65 12.71 18.26 4.20
C THR A 65 14.12 18.61 4.72
N GLN A 66 14.68 19.73 4.25
CA GLN A 66 15.99 20.24 4.71
C GLN A 66 16.03 20.48 6.23
N ASP A 67 14.87 20.79 6.83
CA ASP A 67 14.69 20.93 8.28
C ASP A 67 14.68 19.59 9.04
N GLY A 68 14.81 18.47 8.33
CA GLY A 68 14.82 17.12 8.89
C GLY A 68 13.45 16.51 9.18
N VAL A 69 12.36 17.23 8.91
CA VAL A 69 10.98 16.77 9.06
C VAL A 69 10.57 15.87 7.88
N TYR A 70 9.75 14.86 8.14
CA TYR A 70 9.17 14.03 7.09
C TYR A 70 7.82 14.59 6.64
N VAL A 71 7.67 14.77 5.33
CA VAL A 71 6.44 15.26 4.71
C VAL A 71 6.04 14.32 3.59
N TYR A 72 4.74 14.06 3.46
CA TYR A 72 4.20 13.39 2.29
C TYR A 72 3.93 14.40 1.18
N ASN A 73 4.70 14.29 0.11
CA ASN A 73 4.54 15.07 -1.10
C ASN A 73 3.89 14.24 -2.21
N LEU A 74 3.15 14.90 -3.10
CA LEU A 74 2.49 14.23 -4.21
C LEU A 74 3.46 14.10 -5.39
N GLU A 75 3.58 12.90 -5.94
CA GLU A 75 4.43 12.59 -7.08
C GLU A 75 3.57 12.01 -8.22
N PRO A 76 3.53 12.66 -9.40
CA PRO A 76 4.05 14.00 -9.72
C PRO A 76 3.35 15.13 -8.93
N ASN A 77 4.04 16.24 -8.70
CA ASN A 77 3.48 17.37 -7.95
C ASN A 77 2.51 18.20 -8.79
N ILE A 78 1.22 17.82 -8.78
CA ILE A 78 0.18 18.55 -9.50
C ILE A 78 -0.33 19.78 -8.74
N GLU A 79 -0.03 19.90 -7.44
CA GLU A 79 -0.50 21.03 -6.61
C GLU A 79 0.12 22.35 -7.07
N GLU A 80 1.41 22.32 -7.44
CA GLU A 80 2.15 23.47 -7.98
C GLU A 80 1.54 24.01 -9.29
N LEU A 81 0.89 23.15 -10.08
CA LEU A 81 0.31 23.53 -11.38
C LEU A 81 -1.12 24.06 -11.25
N VAL A 82 -1.83 23.70 -10.17
CA VAL A 82 -3.24 24.03 -9.96
C VAL A 82 -3.42 25.27 -9.07
N VAL A 83 -2.47 25.52 -8.16
CA VAL A 83 -2.54 26.61 -7.19
C VAL A 83 -1.77 27.82 -7.73
N PHE A 84 -2.50 28.78 -8.31
CA PHE A 84 -1.91 30.02 -8.86
C PHE A 84 -1.67 31.11 -7.81
N ASP A 85 -2.30 31.02 -6.65
CA ASP A 85 -2.20 32.02 -5.59
C ASP A 85 -2.00 31.36 -4.22
N ASN A 86 -0.92 31.74 -3.52
CA ASN A 86 -0.57 31.28 -2.19
C ASN A 86 -1.61 31.65 -1.11
N GLN A 87 -2.55 32.55 -1.41
CA GLN A 87 -3.64 32.94 -0.52
C GLN A 87 -4.77 31.89 -0.49
N ASN A 88 -4.98 31.15 -1.58
CA ASN A 88 -6.04 30.15 -1.70
C ASN A 88 -5.50 28.76 -1.34
N LYS A 89 -5.10 28.58 -0.08
CA LYS A 89 -4.74 27.26 0.44
C LYS A 89 -5.98 26.37 0.40
N ARG A 90 -6.09 25.58 -0.68
CA ARG A 90 -7.12 24.54 -0.80
C ARG A 90 -6.99 23.57 0.37
N ARG A 91 -8.09 22.90 0.69
CA ARG A 91 -8.14 21.89 1.76
C ARG A 91 -7.02 20.86 1.55
N ALA A 92 -6.08 20.79 2.49
CA ALA A 92 -5.04 19.76 2.47
C ALA A 92 -5.49 18.53 3.27
N LEU A 93 -5.08 17.34 2.82
CA LEU A 93 -5.22 16.12 3.61
C LEU A 93 -4.27 16.13 4.81
N SER A 94 -4.73 15.56 5.93
CA SER A 94 -3.88 15.34 7.10
C SER A 94 -2.73 14.39 6.78
N TYR A 95 -1.63 14.48 7.52
CA TYR A 95 -0.47 13.59 7.36
C TYR A 95 -0.88 12.12 7.43
N SER A 96 -1.71 11.75 8.41
CA SER A 96 -2.22 10.38 8.57
C SER A 96 -3.02 9.92 7.36
N ASN A 97 -3.84 10.78 6.76
CA ASN A 97 -4.62 10.42 5.57
C ASN A 97 -3.70 10.26 4.35
N LYS A 98 -2.68 11.11 4.18
CA LYS A 98 -1.69 10.97 3.10
C LYS A 98 -0.94 9.64 3.19
N GLN A 99 -0.47 9.29 4.39
CA GLN A 99 0.18 8.00 4.66
C GLN A 99 -0.77 6.83 4.36
N LEU A 100 -2.03 6.95 4.76
CA LEU A 100 -3.03 5.92 4.57
C LEU A 100 -3.28 5.63 3.09
N ILE A 101 -3.45 6.69 2.30
CA ILE A 101 -3.66 6.60 0.85
C ILE A 101 -2.41 6.02 0.17
N SER A 102 -1.21 6.48 0.53
CA SER A 102 0.06 5.96 0.02
C SER A 102 0.15 4.44 0.19
N ARG A 103 -0.12 3.95 1.41
CA ARG A 103 -0.14 2.52 1.72
C ARG A 103 -1.19 1.76 0.89
N GLU A 104 -2.40 2.30 0.76
CA GLU A 104 -3.47 1.63 0.02
C GLU A 104 -3.18 1.55 -1.48
N ILE A 105 -2.54 2.59 -2.06
CA ILE A 105 -2.06 2.59 -3.44
C ILE A 105 -1.04 1.48 -3.66
N GLU A 106 -0.07 1.32 -2.76
CA GLU A 106 0.94 0.26 -2.84
C GLU A 106 0.29 -1.13 -2.78
N LEU A 107 -0.65 -1.34 -1.87
CA LEU A 107 -1.37 -2.61 -1.74
C LEU A 107 -2.19 -2.93 -3.00
N GLU A 108 -2.90 -1.96 -3.55
CA GLU A 108 -3.71 -2.17 -4.76
C GLU A 108 -2.82 -2.36 -6.01
N LYS A 109 -1.67 -1.68 -6.09
CA LYS A 109 -0.66 -1.93 -7.14
C LYS A 109 -0.10 -3.35 -7.06
N LEU A 110 0.18 -3.86 -5.86
CA LEU A 110 0.61 -5.24 -5.66
C LEU A 110 -0.47 -6.23 -6.11
N ARG A 111 -1.72 -6.01 -5.70
CA ARG A 111 -2.86 -6.84 -6.10
C ARG A 111 -3.05 -6.87 -7.62
N ARG A 112 -2.99 -5.73 -8.30
CA ARG A 112 -3.07 -5.66 -9.78
C ARG A 112 -1.91 -6.40 -10.43
N CYS A 113 -0.69 -6.26 -9.92
CA CYS A 113 0.48 -7.00 -10.39
C CYS A 113 0.34 -8.53 -10.20
N GLU A 114 -0.17 -8.97 -9.06
CA GLU A 114 -0.44 -10.39 -8.78
C GLU A 114 -1.45 -10.97 -9.76
N THR A 115 -2.55 -10.26 -10.02
CA THR A 115 -3.55 -10.71 -11.01
C THR A 115 -3.02 -10.77 -12.44
N ALA A 116 -2.15 -9.83 -12.82
CA ALA A 116 -1.50 -9.85 -14.14
C ALA A 116 -0.49 -11.00 -14.28
N LYS A 117 0.18 -11.38 -13.18
CA LYS A 117 1.11 -12.52 -13.14
C LYS A 117 0.39 -13.88 -13.04
N ALA A 118 -0.80 -13.91 -12.46
CA ALA A 118 -1.63 -15.11 -12.34
C ALA A 118 -2.45 -15.42 -13.62
N GLY A 119 -2.10 -14.82 -14.76
CA GLY A 119 -2.71 -15.03 -16.07
C GLY A 119 -2.45 -16.39 -16.73
N ASP A 120 -2.31 -17.47 -15.93
CA ASP A 120 -2.47 -18.86 -16.37
C ASP A 120 -3.58 -19.48 -15.51
N PRO A 121 -4.73 -19.89 -16.09
CA PRO A 121 -5.95 -20.07 -15.31
C PRO A 121 -5.97 -21.43 -14.61
N ALA A 122 -5.81 -21.43 -13.28
CA ALA A 122 -6.24 -22.53 -12.44
C ALA A 122 -6.90 -22.04 -11.14
N LYS A 123 -8.19 -21.70 -11.28
CA LYS A 123 -9.29 -21.69 -10.28
C LYS A 123 -9.19 -20.78 -9.03
N PRO A 124 -10.28 -20.05 -8.70
CA PRO A 124 -10.37 -19.25 -7.49
C PRO A 124 -10.66 -20.13 -6.26
N LYS A 125 -9.89 -19.96 -5.18
CA LYS A 125 -10.29 -20.40 -3.83
C LYS A 125 -10.93 -19.23 -3.10
N MET A 126 -12.25 -19.16 -3.15
CA MET A 126 -13.07 -18.55 -2.10
C MET A 126 -12.86 -19.34 -0.82
N THR A 127 -12.32 -18.71 0.22
CA THR A 127 -12.41 -19.21 1.59
C THR A 127 -13.69 -18.68 2.20
N ASP A 128 -14.76 -19.45 2.10
CA ASP A 128 -15.93 -19.27 2.95
C ASP A 128 -15.89 -20.27 4.10
N ARG A 129 -16.30 -19.77 5.25
CA ARG A 129 -16.20 -20.38 6.57
C ARG A 129 -17.56 -21.00 6.89
N SER A 130 -17.67 -22.33 6.99
CA SER A 130 -18.40 -23.07 8.06
C SER A 130 -18.71 -24.54 7.69
N GLU A 131 -18.24 -25.43 8.58
CA GLU A 131 -18.84 -26.66 9.12
C GLU A 131 -19.74 -27.59 8.27
N LYS A 132 -19.29 -28.85 8.07
CA LYS A 132 -20.02 -30.06 8.52
C LYS A 132 -19.20 -31.35 8.49
N ARG A 133 -19.31 -32.11 9.59
CA ARG A 133 -19.27 -33.59 9.79
C ARG A 133 -19.43 -34.44 8.51
N GLU A 134 -18.87 -35.63 8.31
CA GLU A 134 -18.53 -36.73 9.23
C GLU A 134 -17.70 -37.84 8.51
N LYS A 135 -16.82 -38.51 9.29
CA LYS A 135 -16.38 -39.94 9.28
C LYS A 135 -15.83 -40.66 8.03
N GLN A 136 -14.61 -41.22 8.18
CA GLN A 136 -14.28 -42.67 8.11
C GLN A 136 -12.82 -42.92 8.55
N THR A 137 -12.59 -43.43 9.77
CA THR A 137 -12.04 -44.76 10.15
C THR A 137 -10.65 -45.15 9.59
N LYS A 138 -9.63 -45.23 10.46
CA LYS A 138 -8.98 -46.48 10.94
C LYS A 138 -7.82 -46.16 11.92
N ASP A 139 -7.47 -47.18 12.70
CA ASP A 139 -6.83 -47.17 14.02
C ASP A 139 -5.34 -46.81 14.06
N GLY A 140 -4.87 -46.34 15.22
CA GLY A 140 -3.46 -46.40 15.63
C GLY A 140 -2.90 -45.15 16.32
N GLU A 141 -2.84 -45.19 17.65
CA GLU A 141 -1.92 -44.43 18.54
C GLU A 141 -2.10 -42.91 18.70
N ASN A 142 -2.97 -42.56 19.67
CA ASN A 142 -2.84 -41.51 20.67
C ASN A 142 -1.97 -40.26 20.34
N GLN A 143 -2.44 -39.39 19.43
CA GLN A 143 -1.95 -38.02 19.34
C GLN A 143 -2.95 -37.06 19.99
N LEU A 144 -2.60 -36.58 21.19
CA LEU A 144 -3.36 -35.56 21.91
C LEU A 144 -3.39 -34.23 21.13
N PRO A 145 -4.46 -33.44 21.24
CA PRO A 145 -4.64 -32.21 20.48
C PRO A 145 -3.59 -31.13 20.79
N ASN A 146 -3.21 -30.39 19.74
CA ASN A 146 -2.05 -29.48 19.63
C ASN A 146 -1.95 -28.40 20.74
N HIS A 147 -3.05 -28.01 21.38
CA HIS A 147 -3.07 -27.01 22.45
C HIS A 147 -2.60 -27.53 23.83
N LEU A 148 -2.40 -28.84 23.97
CA LEU A 148 -1.86 -29.49 25.17
C LEU A 148 -0.39 -29.90 25.03
N GLN A 149 0.20 -29.77 23.83
CA GLN A 149 1.61 -30.05 23.60
C GLN A 149 2.45 -28.87 24.10
N LYS A 150 3.17 -29.07 25.21
CA LYS A 150 4.11 -28.06 25.72
C LYS A 150 5.24 -27.86 24.72
N LEU A 151 5.34 -26.64 24.18
CA LEU A 151 6.40 -26.22 23.27
C LEU A 151 7.76 -26.39 23.96
N GLN A 152 8.55 -27.35 23.51
CA GLN A 152 9.96 -27.40 23.90
C GLN A 152 10.75 -26.40 23.07
N VAL A 153 11.51 -25.55 23.75
CA VAL A 153 12.39 -24.57 23.09
C VAL A 153 13.46 -25.33 22.33
N LYS A 154 13.50 -25.10 21.01
CA LYS A 154 14.55 -25.62 20.14
C LYS A 154 15.88 -25.02 20.60
N LYS A 155 16.76 -25.83 21.18
CA LYS A 155 18.12 -25.42 21.54
C LYS A 155 18.83 -25.01 20.25
N VAL A 156 19.21 -23.74 20.19
CA VAL A 156 20.04 -23.20 19.12
C VAL A 156 21.46 -23.61 19.44
N ASP A 157 22.04 -24.50 18.63
CA ASP A 157 23.48 -24.74 18.65
C ASP A 157 24.18 -23.47 18.16
N VAL A 158 24.82 -22.76 19.09
CA VAL A 158 25.74 -21.68 18.75
C VAL A 158 27.02 -22.33 18.23
N SER A 159 27.15 -22.42 16.91
CA SER A 159 28.44 -22.71 16.29
C SER A 159 28.68 -21.78 15.12
N LYS A 160 29.78 -21.04 15.24
CA LYS A 160 30.44 -20.18 14.26
C LYS A 160 29.93 -18.74 14.16
N THR A 161 30.34 -17.95 15.13
CA THR A 161 30.67 -16.54 14.89
C THR A 161 32.04 -16.26 15.47
N VAL A 162 33.09 -16.46 14.69
CA VAL A 162 34.30 -15.61 14.70
C VAL A 162 34.95 -15.75 13.32
N SER A 163 35.49 -14.64 12.79
CA SER A 163 36.45 -14.58 11.68
C SER A 163 35.94 -14.19 10.29
N VAL A 164 35.16 -13.10 10.22
CA VAL A 164 35.16 -12.23 9.00
C VAL A 164 35.28 -10.74 9.38
N PHE A 165 34.85 -10.35 10.58
CA PHE A 165 34.88 -8.94 11.01
C PHE A 165 36.26 -8.37 11.36
N LEU A 166 37.30 -9.21 11.54
CA LEU A 166 38.65 -8.72 11.86
C LEU A 166 39.50 -8.36 10.64
N LEU A 167 39.10 -8.77 9.42
CA LEU A 167 39.92 -8.57 8.22
C LEU A 167 39.64 -7.24 7.50
N ILE A 168 38.48 -6.62 7.74
CA ILE A 168 38.13 -5.32 7.14
C ILE A 168 38.67 -4.14 7.96
N PHE A 169 38.87 -4.30 9.27
CA PHE A 169 39.33 -3.20 10.13
C PHE A 169 40.84 -2.92 10.04
N VAL A 170 41.65 -3.86 9.54
CA VAL A 170 43.12 -3.70 9.44
C VAL A 170 43.55 -3.07 8.10
N LEU A 171 42.69 -3.06 7.08
CA LEU A 171 43.03 -2.52 5.75
C LEU A 171 42.69 -1.03 5.56
N TYR A 172 42.11 -0.36 6.56
CA TYR A 172 41.69 1.06 6.46
C TYR A 172 42.39 2.02 7.45
N SER A 173 43.48 1.57 8.08
CA SER A 173 44.41 2.43 8.81
C SER A 173 45.84 2.04 8.48
N LEU A 174 46.30 2.43 7.30
CA LEU A 174 47.65 2.94 7.04
C LEU A 174 47.64 3.73 5.72
#